data_AF-A0A2Z6AMJ5-F1
#
_entry.id   AF-A0A2Z6AMJ5-F1
#
_cell.length_a   1.000
_cell.length_b   1.000
_cell.length_c   1.000
_cell.angle_alpha   90.00
_cell.angle_beta   90.00
_cell.angle_gamma   90.00
#
_symmetry.space_group_name_H-M   'P 1'
#
loop_
_entity.id
_entity.type
_entity.pdbx_description
1 polymer ?
#
loop_
_entity_poly.entity_id
_entity_poly.type
_entity_poly.pdbx_seq_one_letter_code
_entity_poly.pdbx_strand_id
1 'polypeptide(L)' 'MNSLESDGLIRRVENPTDKRSRYIEITAAGRAVVEQVQPILSDIRTKVFVNLSMQEMELATRVLEMVVAGVNEAQQDNDE' A
#
# COMPACT_ATOMS: atom_id res chain seq x y z
N MET A 1 7.61 -9.00 -2.08
CA MET A 1 6.74 -9.78 -2.99
C MET A 1 7.04 -11.27 -2.94
N ASN A 2 8.30 -11.71 -3.12
CA ASN A 2 8.65 -13.13 -3.14
C ASN A 2 8.28 -13.89 -1.86
N SER A 3 8.39 -13.25 -0.69
CA SER A 3 7.93 -13.83 0.59
C SER A 3 6.42 -14.11 0.59
N LEU A 4 5.61 -13.12 0.22
CA LEU A 4 4.14 -13.27 0.16
C LEU A 4 3.68 -14.36 -0.80
N GLU A 5 4.40 -14.57 -1.91
CA GLU A 5 4.12 -15.64 -2.87
C GLU A 5 4.55 -17.01 -2.33
N SER A 6 5.73 -17.07 -1.68
CA SER A 6 6.22 -18.27 -0.99
C SER A 6 5.29 -18.70 0.16
N ASP A 7 4.69 -17.74 0.85
CA ASP A 7 3.73 -17.97 1.93
C ASP A 7 2.32 -18.28 1.38
N GLY A 8 2.14 -18.30 0.05
CA GLY A 8 0.88 -18.61 -0.62
C GLY A 8 -0.20 -17.54 -0.48
N LEU A 9 0.16 -16.33 -0.04
CA LEU A 9 -0.77 -15.22 0.20
C LEU A 9 -1.12 -14.46 -1.09
N ILE A 10 -0.21 -14.47 -2.06
CA ILE A 10 -0.41 -13.91 -3.41
C ILE A 10 0.03 -14.91 -4.47
N ARG A 11 -0.42 -14.71 -5.71
CA ARG A 11 0.07 -15.45 -6.88
C ARG A 11 0.26 -14.54 -8.07
N ARG A 12 1.23 -14.86 -8.93
CA ARG A 12 1.37 -14.25 -10.25
C ARG A 12 0.47 -14.96 -11.27
N VAL A 13 -0.27 -14.18 -12.05
CA VAL A 13 -1.10 -14.65 -13.16
C VAL A 13 -0.61 -14.00 -14.45
N GLU A 14 -0.60 -14.74 -15.56
CA GLU A 14 -0.20 -14.18 -16.85
C GLU A 14 -1.15 -13.05 -17.25
N ASN A 15 -0.59 -11.93 -17.72
CA ASN A 15 -1.42 -10.90 -18.33
C ASN A 15 -1.82 -11.39 -19.74
N PRO A 16 -3.13 -11.56 -20.04
CA PRO A 16 -3.59 -12.05 -21.33
C PRO A 16 -3.31 -11.06 -22.48
N THR A 17 -3.07 -9.78 -22.17
CA THR A 17 -2.89 -8.70 -23.14
C THR A 17 -1.41 -8.40 -23.41
N ASP A 18 -0.52 -8.69 -22.47
CA ASP A 18 0.93 -8.48 -22.61
C ASP A 18 1.75 -9.51 -21.83
N LYS A 19 2.41 -10.41 -22.56
CA LYS A 19 3.24 -11.49 -22.00
C LYS A 19 4.47 -10.99 -21.22
N ARG A 20 4.84 -9.72 -21.36
CA ARG A 20 5.94 -9.10 -20.60
C ARG A 20 5.52 -8.66 -19.19
N SER A 21 4.23 -8.71 -18.87
CA SER A 21 3.71 -8.36 -17.55
C SER A 21 2.94 -9.52 -16.90
N ARG A 22 2.77 -9.43 -15.58
CA ARG A 22 2.05 -10.39 -14.75
C ARG A 22 1.09 -9.63 -13.83
N TYR A 23 -0.12 -10.15 -13.64
CA TYR A 23 -1.01 -9.68 -12.60
C TYR A 23 -0.65 -10.31 -11.27
N ILE A 24 -0.84 -9.55 -10.19
CA ILE A 24 -0.71 -10.05 -8.83
C ILE A 24 -2.11 -10.19 -8.27
N GLU A 25 -2.48 -11.42 -7.91
CA GLU A 25 -3.76 -11.70 -7.28
C GLU A 25 -3.54 -12.13 -5.84
N ILE A 26 -4.36 -11.61 -4.94
CA ILE A 26 -4.45 -12.12 -3.57
C ILE A 26 -5.19 -13.47 -3.56
N THR A 27 -4.62 -14.45 -2.89
CA THR A 27 -5.23 -15.78 -2.76
C THR A 27 -6.33 -15.77 -1.69
N ALA A 28 -7.08 -16.87 -1.56
CA ALA A 28 -8.01 -17.03 -0.45
C ALA A 28 -7.29 -17.01 0.92
N ALA A 29 -6.11 -17.63 1.02
CA ALA A 29 -5.28 -17.58 2.22
C ALA A 29 -4.82 -16.15 2.53
N GLY A 30 -4.40 -15.39 1.50
CA GLY A 30 -4.08 -13.98 1.64
C GLY A 30 -5.24 -13.15 2.17
N ARG A 31 -6.45 -13.35 1.64
CA ARG A 31 -7.67 -12.67 2.12
C ARG A 31 -7.97 -12.98 3.58
N ALA A 32 -7.86 -14.25 4.00
CA ALA A 32 -8.09 -14.65 5.39
C ALA A 32 -7.10 -13.97 6.36
N VAL A 33 -5.83 -13.81 5.97
CA VAL A 33 -4.85 -13.07 6.77
C VAL A 33 -5.21 -11.58 6.85
N VAL A 34 -5.66 -10.97 5.75
CA VAL A 34 -6.12 -9.57 5.76
C VAL A 34 -7.29 -9.40 6.73
N GLU A 35 -8.29 -10.30 6.68
CA GLU A 35 -9.45 -10.28 7.57
C GLU A 35 -9.05 -10.44 9.04
N GLN A 36 -8.05 -11.27 9.34
CA GLN A 36 -7.53 -11.44 10.71
C GLN A 36 -6.83 -10.17 11.23
N VAL A 37 -6.09 -9.49 10.37
CA VAL A 37 -5.25 -8.34 10.75
C VAL A 37 -6.05 -7.03 10.75
N GLN A 38 -7.09 -6.93 9.92
CA GLN A 38 -7.89 -5.71 9.73
C GLN A 38 -8.49 -5.15 11.04
N PRO A 39 -9.07 -5.95 11.97
CA PRO A 39 -9.57 -5.45 13.25
C PRO A 39 -8.46 -4.82 14.10
N ILE A 40 -7.28 -5.46 14.17
CA ILE A 40 -6.13 -4.98 14.95
C ILE A 40 -5.65 -3.63 14.41
N LEU A 41 -5.54 -3.52 13.09
CA LEU A 41 -5.15 -2.27 12.43
C LEU A 41 -6.21 -1.19 12.58
N SER A 42 -7.49 -1.55 12.57
CA SER A 42 -8.60 -0.62 12.79
C SER A 42 -8.51 0.02 14.18
N ASP A 43 -8.30 -0.78 15.22
CA ASP A 43 -8.21 -0.28 16.60
C ASP A 43 -7.03 0.67 16.79
N ILE A 44 -5.86 0.33 16.22
CA ILE A 44 -4.68 1.19 16.27
C ILE A 44 -4.95 2.48 15.51
N ARG A 45 -5.50 2.40 14.29
CA ARG A 45 -5.83 3.58 13.48
C ARG A 45 -6.77 4.50 14.23
N THR A 46 -7.85 3.98 14.81
CA THR A 46 -8.77 4.77 15.61
C THR A 46 -8.04 5.46 16.76
N LYS A 47 -7.26 4.72 17.56
CA LYS A 47 -6.56 5.32 18.72
C LYS A 47 -5.54 6.40 18.33
N VAL A 48 -4.84 6.22 17.21
CA VAL A 48 -3.83 7.17 16.74
C VAL A 48 -4.48 8.44 16.19
N PHE A 49 -5.60 8.31 15.47
CA PHE A 49 -6.22 9.43 14.76
C PHE A 49 -7.47 10.01 15.45
N VAL A 50 -7.90 9.47 16.60
CA VAL A 50 -9.14 9.89 17.29
C VAL A 50 -9.21 11.39 17.61
N ASN A 51 -8.06 12.03 17.85
CA ASN A 51 -7.99 13.44 18.21
C ASN A 51 -7.88 14.38 17.00
N LEU A 52 -7.87 13.85 15.78
CA LEU A 52 -7.75 14.64 14.56
C LEU A 52 -9.11 14.76 13.87
N SER A 53 -9.47 15.99 13.55
CA SER A 53 -10.59 16.28 12.67
C SER A 53 -10.31 15.80 11.25
N MET A 54 -11.38 15.64 10.45
CA MET A 54 -11.23 15.27 9.04
C MET A 54 -10.41 16.31 8.28
N GLN A 55 -10.57 17.60 8.59
CA GLN A 55 -9.82 18.69 7.96
C GLN A 55 -8.33 18.62 8.28
N GLU A 56 -7.95 18.27 9.51
CA GLU A 56 -6.55 18.09 9.90
C GLU A 56 -5.94 16.87 9.20
N MET A 57 -6.69 15.77 9.07
CA MET A 57 -6.26 14.58 8.33
C MET A 57 -6.04 14.89 6.84
N GLU A 58 -6.95 15.63 6.21
CA GLU A 58 -6.81 16.08 4.82
C GLU A 58 -5.62 17.02 4.62
N LEU A 59 -5.38 17.93 5.56
CA LEU A 59 -4.21 18.81 5.52
C LEU A 59 -2.91 18.01 5.64
N ALA A 60 -2.82 17.11 6.62
CA ALA A 60 -1.66 16.25 6.82
C ALA A 60 -1.37 15.39 5.58
N THR A 61 -2.41 14.84 4.96
CA THR A 61 -2.32 14.06 3.74
C THR A 61 -1.73 14.89 2.59
N ARG A 62 -2.27 16.09 2.34
CA ARG A 62 -1.73 17.00 1.31
C ARG A 62 -0.27 17.37 1.56
N VAL A 63 0.11 17.63 2.82
CA VAL A 63 1.50 17.94 3.16
C VAL A 63 2.42 16.77 2.84
N LEU A 64 2.03 15.55 3.22
CA LEU A 64 2.82 14.35 2.90
C LEU A 64 2.92 14.10 1.39
N GLU A 65 1.85 14.33 0.63
CA GLU A 65 1.87 14.24 -0.84
C GLU A 65 2.85 15.22 -1.47
N MET A 66 2.87 16.48 -1.01
CA MET A 66 3.83 17.49 -1.50
C MET A 66 5.27 17.10 -1.17
N VAL A 67 5.52 16.54 0.03
CA VAL A 67 6.86 16.06 0.41
C VAL A 67 7.31 14.91 -0.49
N VAL A 68 6.43 13.94 -0.75
CA VAL A 68 6.73 12.80 -1.65
C VAL A 68 7.03 13.29 -3.07
N ALA A 69 6.25 14.26 -3.59
CA ALA A 69 6.50 14.86 -4.89
C ALA A 69 7.89 15.52 -4.95
N GLY A 70 8.23 16.35 -3.95
CA GLY A 70 9.55 16.99 -3.90
C GLY A 70 10.72 16.02 -3.76
N VAL A 71 10.54 14.89 -3.05
CA VAL A 71 11.57 13.83 -2.98
C VAL A 71 11.78 13.20 -4.36
N ASN A 72 10.72 12.90 -5.10
CA ASN A 72 10.84 12.31 -6.43
C ASN A 72 11.53 13.26 -7.42
N GLU A 73 11.20 14.55 -7.38
CA GLU A 73 11.85 15.59 -8.20
C GLU A 73 13.34 15.67 -7.88
N ALA A 74 13.70 15.76 -6.60
CA ALA A 74 15.09 15.82 -6.18
C ALA A 74 15.89 14.54 -6.52
N GLN A 75 15.26 13.36 -6.59
CA GLN A 75 15.94 12.13 -7.01
C GLN A 75 16.17 12.08 -8.52
N GLN A 76 15.24 12.61 -9.33
CA GLN A 76 15.39 12.70 -10.79
C GLN A 76 16.53 13.64 -11.18
N ASP A 77 16.66 14.79 -10.50
CA ASP A 77 17.76 15.74 -10.73
C ASP A 77 19.15 15.18 -10.34
N ASN A 78 19.22 14.14 -9.51
CA ASN A 78 20.48 13.50 -9.10
C ASN A 78 20.89 12.34 -10.03
N ASP A 79 19.98 11.87 -10.89
CA ASP A 79 20.20 10.76 -11.83
C ASP A 79 20.51 11.25 -13.27
N GLU A 80 20.45 12.57 -13.54
CA GLU A 80 20.90 13.26 -14.77
C GLU A 80 22.31 13.87 -14.65
#